data_AF-A0A7V9B8L3-F1
#
_entry.id   AF-A0A7V9B8L3-F1
#
_cell.length_a   1.000
_cell.length_b   1.000
_cell.length_c   1.000
_cell.angle_alpha   90.00
_cell.angle_beta   90.00
_cell.angle_gamma   90.00
#
_symmetry.space_group_name_H-M   'P 1'
#
loop_
_entity.id
_entity.type
_entity.pdbx_description
1 polymer ?
#
loop_
_entity_poly.entity_id
_entity_poly.type
_entity_poly.pdbx_seq_one_letter_code
_entity_poly.pdbx_strand_id
1 'polypeptide(L)'
;MRTMLVMILVGAVACGGEPKADAGAAGMSDTLGYGTPTTAAPVSLTEVAPGDTATILRVMRGTMSDIDALLPELERRDTMLEPVGTQEPRRLTVWVQNGTPRKLTVTEPDDAGAMTGLSHFWLVGNELRVVQQPFAAFVFYGDRILVWTDSALEPVPDIPDDDRMAREIELVREAREYLGVFGLKLP
;
A
#
# COMPACT_ATOMS: atom_id res chain seq x y z
N MET A 1 -39.48 23.86 -5.17
CA MET A 1 -39.50 24.25 -3.74
C MET A 1 -38.07 24.55 -3.33
N ARG A 2 -37.83 25.79 -2.88
CA ARG A 2 -36.55 26.31 -2.36
C ARG A 2 -36.49 26.04 -0.86
N THR A 3 -35.38 25.51 -0.36
CA THR A 3 -34.98 25.59 1.06
C THR A 3 -33.45 25.64 1.08
N MET A 4 -32.84 26.83 0.96
CA MET A 4 -32.40 27.73 2.03
C MET A 4 -31.25 27.20 2.93
N LEU A 5 -30.09 27.78 2.64
CA LEU A 5 -28.85 27.86 3.40
C LEU A 5 -29.08 28.47 4.81
N VAL A 6 -28.41 27.94 5.83
CA VAL A 6 -28.17 28.68 7.09
C VAL A 6 -26.69 28.61 7.41
N MET A 7 -26.06 29.77 7.33
CA MET A 7 -24.69 30.08 7.72
C MET A 7 -24.78 30.75 9.09
N ILE A 8 -24.10 30.22 10.11
CA ILE A 8 -24.01 30.86 11.42
C ILE A 8 -22.58 31.36 11.59
N LEU A 9 -22.44 32.68 11.54
CA LEU A 9 -21.25 33.43 11.94
C LEU A 9 -21.59 34.09 13.28
N VAL A 10 -20.82 33.81 14.34
CA VAL A 10 -20.82 34.61 15.56
C VAL A 10 -19.38 34.93 15.90
N GLY A 11 -19.03 36.21 15.79
CA GLY A 11 -17.81 36.76 16.36
C GLY A 11 -18.14 37.50 17.66
N ALA A 12 -17.14 37.62 18.54
CA ALA A 12 -16.92 38.82 19.32
C ALA A 12 -15.49 38.84 19.86
N VAL A 13 -14.89 40.01 19.69
CA VAL A 13 -13.55 40.46 20.08
C VAL A 13 -13.54 40.81 21.57
N ALA A 14 -12.42 40.57 22.26
CA ALA A 14 -11.99 41.41 23.38
C ALA A 14 -10.47 41.42 23.50
N CYS A 15 -9.88 42.59 23.22
CA CYS A 15 -8.49 42.95 23.47
C CYS A 15 -8.28 43.31 24.95
N GLY A 16 -7.06 43.06 25.45
CA GLY A 16 -6.36 44.02 26.31
C GLY A 16 -5.96 43.51 27.69
N GLY A 17 -4.65 43.52 27.96
CA GLY A 17 -4.12 43.69 29.32
C GLY A 17 -2.89 42.85 29.69
N GLU A 18 -1.71 43.21 29.20
CA GLU A 18 -0.44 43.08 29.94
C GLU A 18 -0.07 44.49 30.43
N PRO A 19 0.57 44.69 31.62
CA PRO A 19 1.96 44.25 31.80
C PRO A 19 2.46 43.99 33.25
N LYS A 20 3.66 43.39 33.29
CA LYS A 20 4.90 43.80 34.00
C LYS A 20 5.50 42.78 34.99
N ALA A 21 6.80 42.58 34.77
CA ALA A 21 7.72 41.63 35.38
C ALA A 21 8.12 41.94 36.82
N ASP A 22 8.53 40.92 37.58
CA ASP A 22 9.83 40.98 38.26
C ASP A 22 10.40 39.60 38.66
N ALA A 23 11.72 39.62 38.77
CA ALA A 23 12.76 38.68 39.18
C ALA A 23 12.45 37.28 39.77
N GLY A 24 13.34 36.34 39.44
CA GLY A 24 13.29 34.94 39.86
C GLY A 24 13.94 34.62 41.21
N ALA A 25 13.75 33.38 41.66
CA ALA A 25 14.81 32.38 41.84
C ALA A 25 14.25 31.06 42.40
N ALA A 26 14.71 29.96 41.81
CA ALA A 26 14.96 28.64 42.40
C ALA A 26 13.79 27.83 43.01
N GLY A 27 13.49 26.68 42.38
CA GLY A 27 12.80 25.59 43.07
C GLY A 27 12.31 24.46 42.16
N MET A 28 13.19 23.48 41.92
CA MET A 28 12.91 22.04 41.76
C MET A 28 12.05 21.50 40.60
N SER A 29 12.67 20.50 39.94
CA SER A 29 12.11 19.38 39.21
C SER A 29 10.58 19.21 39.23
N ASP A 30 9.96 19.17 38.06
CA ASP A 30 9.66 17.85 37.50
C ASP A 30 9.50 17.91 35.99
N THR A 31 10.37 17.12 35.36
CA THR A 31 10.19 16.44 34.09
C THR A 31 8.74 16.03 33.90
N LEU A 32 8.14 16.37 32.75
CA LEU A 32 7.39 15.48 31.87
C LEU A 32 6.84 16.33 30.72
N GLY A 33 7.75 16.67 29.80
CA GLY A 33 7.36 17.08 28.47
C GLY A 33 6.70 15.89 27.79
N TYR A 34 5.37 15.86 27.78
CA TYR A 34 4.62 15.07 26.82
C TYR A 34 4.70 15.77 25.45
N GLY A 35 5.90 15.79 24.90
CA GLY A 35 6.03 15.74 23.46
C GLY A 35 5.42 14.41 23.06
N THR A 36 4.24 14.45 22.45
CA THR A 36 3.78 13.33 21.63
C THR A 36 4.98 12.90 20.78
N PRO A 37 5.42 11.63 20.79
CA PRO A 37 6.20 11.17 19.67
C PRO A 37 5.28 11.36 18.47
N THR A 38 5.58 12.38 17.66
CA THR A 38 5.22 12.37 16.26
C THR A 38 5.79 11.06 15.75
N THR A 39 4.95 10.03 15.69
CA THR A 39 5.27 8.80 15.00
C THR A 39 5.47 9.23 13.56
N ALA A 40 6.73 9.49 13.22
CA ALA A 40 7.17 9.74 11.86
C ALA A 40 6.56 8.64 10.97
N ALA A 41 6.14 9.02 9.76
CA ALA A 41 5.72 8.08 8.73
C ALA A 41 6.71 6.90 8.64
N PRO A 42 6.30 5.65 8.33
CA PRO A 42 7.28 4.70 7.77
C PRO A 42 7.91 5.39 6.53
N VAL A 43 9.19 5.75 6.52
CA VAL A 43 10.38 4.88 6.54
C VAL A 43 10.30 3.92 5.36
N SER A 44 11.00 4.26 4.28
CA SER A 44 11.07 3.45 3.05
C SER A 44 11.59 2.05 3.39
N LEU A 45 11.27 1.02 2.57
CA LEU A 45 11.84 -0.33 2.76
C LEU A 45 13.38 -0.33 2.82
N THR A 46 14.03 0.71 2.31
CA THR A 46 15.48 0.97 2.40
C THR A 46 16.00 1.19 3.82
N GLU A 47 15.14 1.53 4.78
CA GLU A 47 15.50 1.95 6.13
C GLU A 47 15.05 0.94 7.20
N VAL A 48 14.48 -0.20 6.78
CA VAL A 48 14.02 -1.26 7.68
C VAL A 48 15.18 -2.21 7.99
N ALA A 49 15.42 -2.48 9.27
CA ALA A 49 16.45 -3.43 9.68
C ALA A 49 16.14 -4.84 9.15
N PRO A 50 17.14 -5.63 8.72
CA PRO A 50 16.93 -7.01 8.32
C PRO A 50 16.20 -7.81 9.41
N GLY A 51 15.10 -8.47 9.05
CA GLY A 51 14.30 -9.28 9.98
C GLY A 51 13.27 -8.53 10.82
N ASP A 52 13.11 -7.19 10.67
CA ASP A 52 12.01 -6.45 11.31
C ASP A 52 10.68 -6.64 10.53
N THR A 53 10.13 -7.84 10.62
CA THR A 53 8.90 -8.24 9.92
C THR A 53 7.71 -7.37 10.31
N ALA A 54 7.63 -6.90 11.56
CA ALA A 54 6.53 -6.06 12.02
C ALA A 54 6.53 -4.71 11.28
N THR A 55 7.70 -4.08 11.13
CA THR A 55 7.83 -2.86 10.34
C THR A 55 7.54 -3.11 8.87
N ILE A 56 8.02 -4.21 8.28
CA ILE A 56 7.75 -4.54 6.87
C ILE A 56 6.25 -4.69 6.62
N LEU A 57 5.52 -5.41 7.49
CA LEU A 57 4.06 -5.56 7.36
C LEU A 57 3.31 -4.24 7.51
N ARG A 58 3.80 -3.33 8.36
CA ARG A 58 3.24 -1.98 8.46
C ARG A 58 3.45 -1.18 7.18
N VAL A 59 4.64 -1.26 6.58
CA VAL A 59 4.96 -0.62 5.29
C VAL A 59 4.10 -1.22 4.17
N MET A 60 3.90 -2.53 4.15
CA MET A 60 3.01 -3.21 3.20
C MET A 60 1.59 -2.64 3.27
N ARG A 61 0.99 -2.62 4.45
CA ARG A 61 -0.38 -2.10 4.65
C ARG A 61 -0.49 -0.62 4.29
N GLY A 62 0.51 0.19 4.66
CA GLY A 62 0.59 1.59 4.28
C GLY A 62 0.62 1.77 2.76
N THR A 63 1.52 1.06 2.08
CA THR A 63 1.65 1.09 0.61
C THR A 63 0.34 0.72 -0.09
N MET A 64 -0.30 -0.37 0.35
CA MET A 64 -1.59 -0.80 -0.22
C MET A 64 -2.66 0.28 -0.02
N SER A 65 -2.79 0.79 1.21
CA SER A 65 -3.80 1.81 1.56
C SER A 65 -3.58 3.12 0.80
N ASP A 66 -2.33 3.60 0.71
CA ASP A 66 -1.99 4.87 0.07
C ASP A 66 -2.27 4.81 -1.44
N ILE A 67 -1.92 3.70 -2.10
CA ILE A 67 -2.23 3.52 -3.53
C ILE A 67 -3.74 3.34 -3.73
N ASP A 68 -4.42 2.58 -2.86
CA ASP A 68 -5.86 2.33 -2.97
C ASP A 68 -6.69 3.60 -2.84
N ALA A 69 -6.25 4.54 -1.99
CA ALA A 69 -6.86 5.86 -1.83
C ALA A 69 -6.76 6.72 -3.12
N LEU A 70 -5.72 6.52 -3.93
CA LEU A 70 -5.51 7.29 -5.16
C LEU A 70 -6.31 6.75 -6.36
N LEU A 71 -6.74 5.48 -6.33
CA LEU A 71 -7.35 4.82 -7.50
C LEU A 71 -8.50 5.60 -8.18
N PRO A 72 -9.40 6.30 -7.46
CA PRO A 72 -10.47 7.09 -8.09
C PRO A 72 -9.96 8.22 -9.00
N GLU A 73 -8.73 8.68 -8.80
CA GLU A 73 -8.10 9.76 -9.55
C GLU A 73 -7.22 9.25 -10.70
N LEU A 74 -6.97 7.94 -10.76
CA LEU A 74 -6.08 7.33 -11.74
C LEU A 74 -6.81 6.91 -13.01
N GLU A 75 -6.07 6.86 -14.11
CA GLU A 75 -6.58 6.30 -15.35
C GLU A 75 -6.76 4.79 -15.18
N ARG A 76 -8.01 4.32 -15.25
CA ARG A 76 -8.35 2.90 -15.20
C ARG A 76 -8.43 2.32 -16.61
N ARG A 77 -7.77 1.18 -16.83
CA ARG A 77 -7.87 0.39 -18.06
C ARG A 77 -8.25 -1.04 -17.72
N ASP A 78 -9.17 -1.61 -18.48
CA ASP A 78 -9.66 -2.97 -18.30
C ASP A 78 -9.43 -3.78 -19.58
N THR A 79 -9.11 -5.05 -19.44
CA THR A 79 -9.03 -6.01 -20.54
C THR A 79 -9.39 -7.42 -20.08
N MET A 80 -9.60 -8.32 -21.03
CA MET A 80 -9.82 -9.74 -20.80
C MET A 80 -8.74 -10.52 -21.54
N LEU A 81 -8.19 -11.54 -20.90
CA LEU A 81 -7.35 -12.53 -21.59
C LEU A 81 -8.20 -13.63 -22.16
N GLU A 82 -7.74 -14.22 -23.26
CA GLU A 82 -8.34 -15.43 -23.80
C GLU A 82 -8.34 -16.55 -22.74
N PRO A 83 -9.37 -17.39 -22.72
CA PRO A 83 -9.45 -18.52 -21.80
C PRO A 83 -8.31 -19.52 -22.06
N VAL A 84 -7.83 -20.15 -21.00
CA VAL A 84 -6.82 -21.21 -21.08
C VAL A 84 -7.48 -22.55 -20.79
N GLY A 85 -7.58 -23.41 -21.81
CA GLY A 85 -8.26 -24.69 -21.68
C GLY A 85 -9.75 -24.51 -21.37
N THR A 86 -10.21 -25.05 -20.23
CA THR A 86 -11.60 -24.93 -19.77
C THR A 86 -11.82 -23.77 -18.79
N GLN A 87 -10.80 -22.97 -18.49
CA GLN A 87 -10.91 -21.83 -17.58
C GLN A 87 -11.74 -20.72 -18.23
N GLU A 88 -12.49 -19.98 -17.42
CA GLU A 88 -13.12 -18.74 -17.86
C GLU A 88 -12.05 -17.69 -18.25
N PRO A 89 -12.38 -16.69 -19.10
CA PRO A 89 -11.47 -15.60 -19.42
C PRO A 89 -11.02 -14.81 -18.18
N ARG A 90 -9.71 -14.59 -18.01
CA ARG A 90 -9.19 -13.75 -16.91
C ARG A 90 -9.48 -12.28 -17.17
N ARG A 91 -10.01 -11.56 -16.18
CA ARG A 91 -10.14 -10.10 -16.21
C ARG A 91 -8.92 -9.45 -15.60
N LEU A 92 -8.37 -8.48 -16.32
CA LEU A 92 -7.28 -7.62 -15.85
C LEU A 92 -7.78 -6.18 -15.75
N THR A 93 -7.45 -5.51 -14.66
CA THR A 93 -7.68 -4.07 -14.49
C THR A 93 -6.41 -3.42 -13.99
N VAL A 94 -5.94 -2.37 -14.67
CA VAL A 94 -4.78 -1.60 -14.27
C VAL A 94 -5.16 -0.14 -14.02
N TRP A 95 -4.59 0.44 -12.98
CA TRP A 95 -4.66 1.87 -12.68
C TRP A 95 -3.32 2.52 -12.93
N VAL A 96 -3.34 3.59 -13.71
CA VAL A 96 -2.16 4.22 -14.27
C VAL A 96 -2.13 5.70 -13.89
N GLN A 97 -0.96 6.18 -13.48
CA GLN A 97 -0.69 7.59 -13.23
C GLN A 97 0.38 8.06 -14.21
N ASN A 98 0.04 8.96 -15.14
CA ASN A 98 0.98 9.52 -16.12
C ASN A 98 1.77 8.46 -16.90
N GLY A 99 1.13 7.35 -17.28
CA GLY A 99 1.79 6.23 -17.97
C GLY A 99 2.51 5.22 -17.06
N THR A 100 2.61 5.48 -15.76
CA THR A 100 3.19 4.57 -14.77
C THR A 100 2.11 3.74 -14.07
N PRO A 101 2.19 2.40 -14.09
CA PRO A 101 1.24 1.55 -13.38
C PRO A 101 1.37 1.75 -11.86
N ARG A 102 0.23 1.84 -11.16
CA ARG A 102 0.17 1.96 -9.69
C ARG A 102 -0.46 0.74 -9.04
N LYS A 103 -1.47 0.15 -9.69
CA LYS A 103 -2.11 -1.08 -9.25
C LYS A 103 -2.54 -1.92 -10.46
N LEU A 104 -2.43 -3.22 -10.35
CA LEU A 104 -3.00 -4.20 -11.26
C LEU A 104 -3.83 -5.20 -10.44
N THR A 105 -4.99 -5.59 -10.97
CA THR A 105 -5.78 -6.71 -10.45
C THR A 105 -6.04 -7.73 -11.53
N VAL A 106 -6.03 -9.00 -11.14
CA VAL A 106 -6.18 -10.16 -12.03
C VAL A 106 -7.13 -11.15 -11.37
N THR A 107 -8.19 -11.57 -12.06
CA THR A 107 -9.03 -12.65 -11.55
C THR A 107 -8.31 -13.99 -11.66
N GLU A 108 -8.44 -14.83 -10.64
CA GLU A 108 -7.82 -16.15 -10.58
C GLU A 108 -8.86 -17.27 -10.65
N PRO A 109 -8.56 -18.36 -11.36
CA PRO A 109 -9.45 -19.51 -11.41
C PRO A 109 -9.46 -20.27 -10.08
N ASP A 110 -10.61 -20.83 -9.73
CA ASP A 110 -10.70 -21.93 -8.78
C ASP A 110 -10.46 -23.29 -9.45
N ASP A 111 -10.60 -24.37 -8.67
CA ASP A 111 -10.43 -25.75 -9.13
C ASP A 111 -11.42 -26.15 -10.25
N ALA A 112 -12.55 -25.45 -10.38
CA ALA A 112 -13.52 -25.66 -11.46
C ALA A 112 -13.22 -24.80 -12.70
N GLY A 113 -12.21 -23.92 -12.63
CA GLY A 113 -11.85 -22.98 -13.68
C GLY A 113 -12.66 -21.69 -13.70
N ALA A 114 -13.52 -21.46 -12.70
CA ALA A 114 -14.30 -20.23 -12.57
C ALA A 114 -13.46 -19.12 -11.93
N MET A 115 -13.61 -17.88 -12.39
CA MET A 115 -12.76 -16.74 -11.98
C MET A 115 -13.21 -16.12 -10.64
N THR A 116 -13.14 -16.91 -9.57
CA THR A 116 -13.63 -16.54 -8.23
C THR A 116 -12.55 -15.93 -7.32
N GLY A 117 -11.27 -16.14 -7.63
CA GLY A 117 -10.15 -15.53 -6.93
C GLY A 117 -9.78 -14.15 -7.48
N LEU A 118 -9.02 -13.38 -6.70
CA LEU A 118 -8.50 -12.08 -7.10
C LEU A 118 -7.07 -11.89 -6.60
N SER A 119 -6.17 -11.63 -7.53
CA SER A 119 -4.81 -11.18 -7.27
C SER A 119 -4.73 -9.67 -7.41
N HIS A 120 -3.88 -9.06 -6.59
CA HIS A 120 -3.61 -7.64 -6.56
C HIS A 120 -2.10 -7.41 -6.57
N PHE A 121 -1.65 -6.47 -7.38
CA PHE A 121 -0.26 -6.07 -7.51
C PHE A 121 -0.19 -4.56 -7.28
N TRP A 122 0.58 -4.12 -6.30
CA TRP A 122 0.83 -2.71 -6.01
C TRP A 122 2.23 -2.31 -6.42
N LEU A 123 2.32 -1.19 -7.12
CA LEU A 123 3.55 -0.69 -7.71
C LEU A 123 3.86 0.72 -7.19
N VAL A 124 5.12 0.92 -6.81
CA VAL A 124 5.65 2.23 -6.38
C VAL A 124 6.72 2.65 -7.37
N GLY A 125 6.47 3.76 -8.07
CA GLY A 125 7.22 4.06 -9.28
C GLY A 125 7.01 2.94 -10.29
N ASN A 126 8.11 2.37 -10.77
CA ASN A 126 8.10 1.26 -11.71
C ASN A 126 8.41 -0.10 -11.05
N GLU A 127 8.45 -0.19 -9.72
CA GLU A 127 8.82 -1.40 -9.01
C GLU A 127 7.60 -2.10 -8.39
N LEU A 128 7.59 -3.44 -8.48
CA LEU A 128 6.64 -4.27 -7.75
C LEU A 128 6.94 -4.18 -6.25
N ARG A 129 5.95 -3.84 -5.44
CA ARG A 129 6.12 -3.70 -3.98
C ARG A 129 5.32 -4.69 -3.17
N VAL A 130 4.08 -4.93 -3.57
CA VAL A 130 3.21 -5.88 -2.88
C VAL A 130 2.48 -6.70 -3.92
N VAL A 131 2.44 -8.01 -3.70
CA VAL A 131 1.52 -8.92 -4.38
C VAL A 131 0.64 -9.56 -3.34
N GLN A 132 -0.67 -9.53 -3.53
CA GLN A 132 -1.62 -10.29 -2.73
C GLN A 132 -2.38 -11.22 -3.67
N GLN A 133 -2.35 -12.50 -3.37
CA GLN A 133 -3.07 -13.56 -4.07
C GLN A 133 -4.11 -14.16 -3.11
N PRO A 134 -5.04 -15.01 -3.60
CA PRO A 134 -6.09 -15.58 -2.75
C PRO A 134 -5.61 -16.27 -1.47
N PHE A 135 -4.38 -16.82 -1.48
CA PHE A 135 -3.84 -17.63 -0.37
C PHE A 135 -2.55 -17.08 0.26
N ALA A 136 -2.02 -15.96 -0.21
CA ALA A 136 -0.73 -15.43 0.25
C ALA A 136 -0.55 -13.94 -0.08
N ALA A 137 0.35 -13.28 0.64
CA ALA A 137 0.85 -11.97 0.23
C ALA A 137 2.38 -11.92 0.30
N PHE A 138 2.97 -11.06 -0.52
CA PHE A 138 4.40 -10.96 -0.72
C PHE A 138 4.81 -9.49 -0.73
N VAL A 139 5.86 -9.16 0.03
CA VAL A 139 6.47 -7.83 0.04
C VAL A 139 7.81 -7.89 -0.68
N PHE A 140 7.97 -7.03 -1.67
CA PHE A 140 9.14 -6.99 -2.54
C PHE A 140 10.06 -5.81 -2.24
N TYR A 141 11.37 -6.07 -2.34
CA TYR A 141 12.39 -5.04 -2.45
C TYR A 141 13.33 -5.38 -3.61
N GLY A 142 13.26 -4.58 -4.67
CA GLY A 142 13.81 -4.97 -5.97
C GLY A 142 13.05 -6.17 -6.53
N ASP A 143 13.78 -7.22 -6.87
CA ASP A 143 13.26 -8.51 -7.34
C ASP A 143 13.15 -9.57 -6.24
N ARG A 144 13.42 -9.20 -4.97
CA ARG A 144 13.47 -10.14 -3.85
C ARG A 144 12.25 -10.05 -2.94
N ILE A 145 11.76 -11.20 -2.49
CA ILE A 145 10.72 -11.29 -1.47
C ILE A 145 11.39 -11.08 -0.10
N LEU A 146 11.04 -9.98 0.55
CA LEU A 146 11.44 -9.70 1.94
C LEU A 146 10.55 -10.46 2.93
N VAL A 147 9.25 -10.51 2.65
CA VAL A 147 8.26 -11.17 3.50
C VAL A 147 7.27 -11.92 2.63
N TRP A 148 7.04 -13.17 2.99
CA TRP A 148 5.95 -14.02 2.50
C TRP A 148 4.98 -14.22 3.66
N THR A 149 3.70 -13.96 3.44
CA THR A 149 2.62 -14.27 4.39
C THR A 149 1.62 -15.26 3.82
N ASP A 150 0.87 -15.90 4.71
CA ASP A 150 -0.34 -16.64 4.36
C ASP A 150 -1.52 -15.70 4.05
N SER A 151 -2.73 -16.28 3.94
CA SER A 151 -3.98 -15.54 3.71
C SER A 151 -4.45 -14.70 4.91
N ALA A 152 -3.99 -15.01 6.12
CA ALA A 152 -4.22 -14.22 7.33
C ALA A 152 -3.23 -13.06 7.48
N LEU A 153 -2.29 -12.90 6.53
CA LEU A 153 -1.16 -11.98 6.59
C LEU A 153 -0.19 -12.28 7.74
N GLU A 154 -0.11 -13.54 8.15
CA GLU A 154 0.89 -14.01 9.09
C GLU A 154 2.15 -14.44 8.33
N PRO A 155 3.35 -14.03 8.76
CA PRO A 155 4.59 -14.45 8.11
C PRO A 155 4.74 -15.96 8.10
N VAL A 156 5.05 -16.53 6.93
CA VAL A 156 5.34 -17.95 6.81
C VAL A 156 6.82 -18.17 7.19
N PRO A 157 7.11 -18.92 8.27
CA PRO A 157 8.48 -19.18 8.67
C PRO A 157 9.15 -20.23 7.76
N ASP A 158 10.47 -20.23 7.73
CA ASP A 158 11.31 -21.32 7.22
C ASP A 158 11.05 -21.75 5.76
N ILE A 159 10.63 -20.82 4.90
CA ILE A 159 10.51 -21.07 3.46
C ILE A 159 11.91 -21.33 2.87
N PRO A 160 12.13 -22.50 2.21
CA PRO A 160 13.38 -22.79 1.52
C PRO A 160 13.75 -21.70 0.51
N ASP A 161 15.03 -21.36 0.42
CA ASP A 161 15.50 -20.28 -0.46
C ASP A 161 15.20 -20.55 -1.93
N ASP A 162 15.26 -21.81 -2.37
CA ASP A 162 14.93 -22.21 -3.74
C ASP A 162 13.44 -21.96 -4.05
N ASP A 163 12.54 -22.27 -3.11
CA ASP A 163 11.11 -22.03 -3.26
C ASP A 163 10.80 -20.52 -3.28
N ARG A 164 11.48 -19.75 -2.42
CA ARG A 164 11.36 -18.28 -2.40
C ARG A 164 11.82 -17.68 -3.73
N MET A 165 12.98 -18.10 -4.23
CA MET A 165 13.54 -17.60 -5.49
C MET A 165 12.68 -17.99 -6.69
N ALA A 166 12.16 -19.23 -6.73
CA ALA A 166 11.21 -19.63 -7.75
C ALA A 166 9.97 -18.72 -7.73
N ARG A 167 9.46 -18.40 -6.54
CA ARG A 167 8.29 -17.52 -6.39
C ARG A 167 8.57 -16.07 -6.78
N GLU A 168 9.75 -15.53 -6.42
CA GLU A 168 10.23 -14.22 -6.86
C GLU A 168 10.18 -14.09 -8.40
N ILE A 169 10.77 -15.06 -9.10
CA ILE A 169 10.83 -15.09 -10.57
C ILE A 169 9.43 -15.17 -11.17
N GLU A 170 8.59 -16.05 -10.65
CA GLU A 170 7.24 -16.27 -11.16
C GLU A 170 6.38 -15.01 -11.04
N LEU A 171 6.32 -14.39 -9.86
CA LEU A 171 5.47 -13.22 -9.61
C LEU A 171 5.92 -11.99 -10.42
N VAL A 172 7.23 -11.78 -10.56
CA VAL A 172 7.77 -10.70 -11.40
C VAL A 172 7.47 -10.95 -12.88
N ARG A 173 7.58 -12.20 -13.34
CA ARG A 173 7.24 -12.59 -14.71
C ARG A 173 5.75 -12.36 -14.99
N GLU A 174 4.87 -12.81 -14.10
CA GLU A 174 3.42 -12.61 -14.22
C GLU A 174 3.06 -11.11 -14.28
N ALA A 175 3.59 -10.31 -13.37
CA ALA A 175 3.37 -8.86 -13.37
C ALA A 175 3.80 -8.22 -14.70
N ARG A 176 4.97 -8.63 -15.24
CA ARG A 176 5.45 -8.15 -16.55
C ARG A 176 4.53 -8.57 -17.70
N GLU A 177 4.11 -9.82 -17.74
CA GLU A 177 3.21 -10.35 -18.77
C GLU A 177 1.87 -9.61 -18.77
N TYR A 178 1.25 -9.45 -17.61
CA TYR A 178 -0.03 -8.77 -17.47
C TYR A 178 0.05 -7.27 -17.80
N LEU A 179 1.09 -6.57 -17.34
CA LEU A 179 1.32 -5.17 -17.71
C LEU A 179 1.58 -5.01 -19.21
N GLY A 180 2.29 -5.98 -19.80
CA GLY A 180 2.60 -6.01 -21.23
C GLY A 180 1.36 -6.01 -22.12
N VAL A 181 0.26 -6.62 -21.67
CA VAL A 181 -1.04 -6.61 -22.37
C VAL A 181 -1.58 -5.19 -22.54
N PHE A 182 -1.26 -4.28 -21.62
CA PHE A 182 -1.63 -2.86 -21.70
C PHE A 182 -0.55 -1.99 -22.36
N GLY A 183 0.52 -2.58 -22.88
CA GLY A 183 1.68 -1.86 -23.40
C GLY A 183 2.53 -1.19 -22.30
N LEU A 184 2.36 -1.60 -21.04
CA LEU A 184 3.11 -1.09 -19.88
C LEU A 184 4.30 -2.01 -19.57
N LYS A 185 5.30 -1.48 -18.87
CA LYS A 185 6.52 -2.23 -18.52
C LYS A 185 6.82 -2.14 -17.03
N LEU A 186 7.15 -3.29 -16.45
CA LEU A 186 8.05 -3.36 -15.29
C LEU A 186 9.50 -3.32 -15.85
N PRO A 187 10.42 -2.55 -15.27
CA PRO A 187 11.83 -2.54 -15.64
C PRO A 187 12.49 -3.90 -15.40
#